data_AF-A0A7R9M0U9-F1
#
_entry.id   AF-A0A7R9M0U9-F1
#
_cell.length_a   1.000
_cell.length_b   1.000
_cell.length_c   1.000
_cell.angle_alpha   90.00
_cell.angle_beta   90.00
_cell.angle_gamma   90.00
#
_symmetry.space_group_name_H-M   'P 1'
#
loop_
_entity.id
_entity.type
_entity.pdbx_description
1 polymer ?
#
loop_
_entity_poly.entity_id
_entity_poly.type
_entity_poly.pdbx_seq_one_letter_code
_entity_poly.pdbx_strand_id
1 'polypeptide(L)'
;AKGRTPPGVNTWQFNFRFDKNRDKLAKDSIDLLVNSGLNFDRMASADGIDATDFAELLTTSGLVLNESTRWISFDGCYDFGYLLKILTDECLPSTLQEFTELLSIFFPVVYDIKLVLNCIKGYAGSLQDESLQLDVRRYGAPHQAGSDSLLTGNTFFRLL
;
A
#
# COMPACT_ATOMS: atom_id res chain seq x y z
N ALA A 1 -3.84 -9.41 -18.45
CA ALA A 1 -4.89 -10.07 -17.63
C ALA A 1 -6.08 -9.12 -17.48
N LYS A 2 -7.32 -9.61 -17.30
CA LYS A 2 -8.56 -8.78 -17.27
C LYS A 2 -9.01 -8.34 -15.85
N GLY A 3 -8.11 -8.25 -14.88
CA GLY A 3 -8.44 -7.82 -13.51
C GLY A 3 -9.47 -8.65 -12.75
N ARG A 4 -9.59 -9.95 -13.07
CA ARG A 4 -10.52 -10.86 -12.37
C ARG A 4 -10.03 -11.11 -10.95
N THR A 5 -10.88 -10.89 -9.95
CA THR A 5 -10.59 -11.16 -8.54
C THR A 5 -11.08 -12.56 -8.13
N PRO A 6 -10.46 -13.18 -7.11
CA PRO A 6 -10.98 -14.43 -6.55
C PRO A 6 -12.36 -14.23 -5.92
N PRO A 7 -13.20 -15.29 -5.87
CA PRO A 7 -14.50 -15.23 -5.21
C PRO A 7 -14.33 -15.01 -3.70
N GLY A 8 -15.27 -14.28 -3.09
CA GLY A 8 -15.23 -13.96 -1.67
C GLY A 8 -14.31 -12.77 -1.37
N VAL A 9 -13.43 -12.93 -0.38
CA VAL A 9 -12.50 -11.87 0.05
C VAL A 9 -11.30 -11.82 -0.89
N ASN A 10 -11.05 -10.65 -1.47
CA ASN A 10 -9.96 -10.40 -2.40
C ASN A 10 -9.12 -9.16 -2.02
N THR A 11 -9.39 -8.58 -0.84
CA THR A 11 -8.67 -7.41 -0.32
C THR A 11 -8.59 -7.53 1.19
N TRP A 12 -7.40 -7.28 1.74
CA TRP A 12 -7.13 -7.34 3.16
C TRP A 12 -6.61 -5.99 3.65
N GLN A 13 -7.05 -5.59 4.84
CA GLN A 13 -6.50 -4.43 5.55
C GLN A 13 -5.83 -4.91 6.84
N PHE A 14 -4.52 -4.78 6.88
CA PHE A 14 -3.70 -5.10 8.04
C PHE A 14 -3.64 -3.87 8.95
N ASN A 15 -4.12 -3.99 10.18
CA ASN A 15 -4.11 -2.90 11.16
C ASN A 15 -2.95 -3.14 12.15
N PHE A 16 -1.84 -2.46 11.94
CA PHE A 16 -0.64 -2.60 12.77
C PHE A 16 -0.83 -1.98 14.15
N ARG A 17 -0.07 -2.49 15.12
CA ARG A 17 0.01 -1.89 16.45
C ARG A 17 0.52 -0.47 16.35
N PHE A 18 -0.22 0.47 16.94
CA PHE A 18 0.16 1.89 16.98
C PHE A 18 -0.45 2.54 18.22
N ASP A 19 0.36 3.24 19.01
CA ASP A 19 -0.04 3.95 20.22
C ASP A 19 0.26 5.45 20.07
N LYS A 20 -0.81 6.26 19.95
CA LYS A 20 -0.74 7.72 19.81
C LYS A 20 0.02 8.42 20.94
N ASN A 21 0.17 7.78 22.11
CA ASN A 21 0.88 8.37 23.26
C ASN A 21 2.37 8.02 23.27
N ARG A 22 2.80 7.03 22.49
CA ARG A 22 4.19 6.54 22.46
C ARG A 22 4.86 6.80 21.13
N ASP A 23 4.12 6.67 20.03
CA ASP A 23 4.63 6.73 18.69
C ASP A 23 4.66 8.15 18.14
N LYS A 24 5.63 8.41 17.27
CA LYS A 24 5.73 9.69 16.57
C LYS A 24 4.57 9.82 15.60
N LEU A 25 3.93 10.98 15.62
CA LEU A 25 2.77 11.26 14.77
C LEU A 25 2.79 12.70 14.25
N ALA A 26 2.16 12.89 13.10
CA ALA A 26 1.71 14.19 12.63
C ALA A 26 0.23 14.33 13.01
N LYS A 27 -0.10 15.39 13.76
CA LYS A 27 -1.46 15.57 14.32
C LYS A 27 -2.53 15.59 13.23
N ASP A 28 -2.32 16.35 12.17
CA ASP A 28 -3.26 16.47 11.05
C ASP A 28 -3.53 15.11 10.38
N SER A 29 -2.51 14.24 10.30
CA SER A 29 -2.67 12.89 9.76
C SER A 29 -3.50 12.01 10.70
N ILE A 30 -3.31 12.10 12.02
CA ILE A 30 -4.14 11.34 12.97
C ILE A 30 -5.60 11.76 12.89
N ASP A 31 -5.88 13.07 12.86
CA ASP A 31 -7.25 13.58 12.79
C ASP A 31 -7.94 13.13 11.49
N LEU A 32 -7.24 13.20 10.36
CA LEU A 32 -7.71 12.67 9.08
C LEU A 32 -8.03 11.17 9.16
N LEU A 33 -7.12 10.37 9.73
CA LEU A 33 -7.25 8.93 9.82
C LEU A 33 -8.37 8.48 10.77
N VAL A 34 -8.55 9.18 11.90
CA VAL A 34 -9.71 8.98 12.80
C VAL A 34 -11.00 9.27 12.05
N ASN A 35 -11.08 10.40 11.34
CA ASN A 35 -12.26 10.78 10.56
C ASN A 35 -12.53 9.80 9.40
N SER A 36 -11.50 9.10 8.93
CA SER A 36 -11.59 8.06 7.91
C SER A 36 -11.98 6.69 8.48
N GLY A 37 -12.12 6.57 9.80
CA GLY A 37 -12.65 5.40 10.49
C GLY A 37 -11.60 4.48 11.13
N LEU A 38 -10.34 4.90 11.26
CA LEU A 38 -9.35 4.12 12.01
C LEU A 38 -9.59 4.18 13.52
N ASN A 39 -9.59 3.01 14.14
CA ASN A 39 -9.74 2.85 15.58
C ASN A 39 -8.38 2.65 16.24
N PHE A 40 -7.75 3.77 16.63
CA PHE A 40 -6.44 3.74 17.29
C PHE A 40 -6.45 3.05 18.66
N ASP A 41 -7.58 3.05 19.38
CA ASP A 41 -7.65 2.37 20.68
C ASP A 41 -7.57 0.85 20.51
N ARG A 42 -8.21 0.32 19.45
CA ARG A 42 -8.07 -1.09 19.06
C ARG A 42 -6.67 -1.41 18.55
N MET A 43 -6.09 -0.54 17.73
CA MET A 43 -4.71 -0.71 17.23
C MET A 43 -3.67 -0.72 18.35
N ALA A 44 -3.86 0.08 19.41
CA ALA A 44 -2.95 0.09 20.56
C ALA A 44 -3.08 -1.15 21.46
N SER A 45 -4.14 -1.95 21.29
CA SER A 45 -4.43 -3.13 22.10
C SER A 45 -3.73 -4.40 21.59
N ALA A 46 -4.04 -5.55 22.18
CA ALA A 46 -3.57 -6.85 21.71
C ALA A 46 -4.08 -7.22 20.30
N ASP A 47 -5.12 -6.54 19.79
CA ASP A 47 -5.64 -6.72 18.43
C ASP A 47 -4.74 -6.11 17.34
N GLY A 48 -3.85 -5.18 17.70
CA GLY A 48 -2.91 -4.56 16.76
C GLY A 48 -1.84 -5.56 16.33
N ILE A 49 -1.66 -5.70 15.01
CA ILE A 49 -0.69 -6.63 14.42
C ILE A 49 0.73 -6.17 14.73
N ASP A 50 1.56 -7.07 15.25
CA ASP A 50 2.98 -6.83 15.38
C ASP A 50 3.64 -6.82 13.98
N ALA A 51 4.44 -5.79 13.70
CA ALA A 51 5.04 -5.63 12.39
C ALA A 51 6.03 -6.76 12.07
N THR A 52 6.71 -7.32 13.07
CA THR A 52 7.64 -8.43 12.90
C THR A 52 6.89 -9.72 12.54
N ASP A 53 5.78 -10.02 13.23
CA ASP A 53 4.93 -11.18 12.90
C ASP A 53 4.40 -11.09 11.46
N PHE A 54 3.99 -9.89 11.04
CA PHE A 54 3.57 -9.64 9.66
C PHE A 54 4.72 -9.85 8.67
N ALA A 55 5.92 -9.36 8.97
CA ALA A 55 7.10 -9.50 8.12
C ALA A 55 7.47 -10.97 7.87
N GLU A 56 7.44 -11.80 8.92
CA GLU A 56 7.72 -13.24 8.85
C GLU A 56 6.74 -13.95 7.91
N LEU A 57 5.44 -13.69 8.11
CA LEU A 57 4.38 -14.29 7.31
C LEU A 57 4.41 -13.80 5.85
N LEU A 58 4.65 -12.50 5.63
CA LEU A 58 4.72 -11.95 4.27
C LEU A 58 5.92 -12.50 3.50
N THR A 59 7.08 -12.63 4.15
CA THR A 59 8.31 -13.17 3.54
C THR A 59 8.12 -14.60 3.02
N THR A 60 7.38 -15.43 3.76
CA THR A 60 7.15 -16.84 3.41
C THR A 60 5.88 -17.07 2.57
N SER A 61 5.08 -16.03 2.31
CA SER A 61 3.81 -16.13 1.57
C SER A 61 3.97 -16.38 0.06
N GLY A 62 5.15 -16.13 -0.50
CA GLY A 62 5.39 -16.10 -1.94
C GLY A 62 4.94 -14.81 -2.66
N LEU A 63 4.47 -13.80 -1.93
CA LEU A 63 4.10 -12.48 -2.49
C LEU A 63 5.31 -11.57 -2.74
N VAL A 64 6.37 -11.72 -1.95
CA VAL A 64 7.65 -11.02 -2.12
C VAL A 64 8.72 -12.01 -2.59
N LEU A 65 9.86 -11.50 -3.06
CA LEU A 65 11.00 -12.30 -3.54
C LEU A 65 10.62 -13.26 -4.68
N ASN A 66 9.59 -12.91 -5.47
CA ASN A 66 8.99 -13.78 -6.47
C ASN A 66 8.74 -13.03 -7.78
N GLU A 67 9.46 -13.42 -8.83
CA GLU A 67 9.35 -12.85 -10.18
C GLU A 67 8.01 -13.14 -10.88
N SER A 68 7.19 -14.06 -10.35
CA SER A 68 5.84 -14.32 -10.87
C SER A 68 4.79 -13.37 -10.29
N THR A 69 5.10 -12.69 -9.19
CA THR A 69 4.21 -11.70 -8.57
C THR A 69 4.35 -10.35 -9.26
N ARG A 70 3.25 -9.60 -9.34
CA ARG A 70 3.20 -8.25 -9.89
C ARG A 70 2.59 -7.34 -8.85
N TRP A 71 3.36 -6.35 -8.38
CA TRP A 71 2.88 -5.35 -7.44
C TRP A 71 2.37 -4.14 -8.20
N ILE A 72 1.24 -3.59 -7.75
CA ILE A 72 0.57 -2.44 -8.35
C ILE A 72 0.41 -1.39 -7.27
N SER A 73 0.84 -0.17 -7.53
CA SER A 73 0.76 0.97 -6.61
C SER A 73 0.22 2.22 -7.30
N PHE A 74 -0.08 3.24 -6.50
CA PHE A 74 -0.33 4.59 -6.96
C PHE A 74 0.43 5.55 -6.05
N ASP A 75 1.49 6.19 -6.55
CA ASP A 75 2.40 7.03 -5.74
C ASP A 75 3.07 6.24 -4.60
N GLY A 76 3.43 4.99 -4.87
CA GLY A 76 3.76 3.98 -3.86
C GLY A 76 5.15 4.09 -3.23
N CYS A 77 5.89 5.18 -3.43
CA CYS A 77 7.27 5.30 -2.95
C CYS A 77 7.35 5.10 -1.42
N TYR A 78 6.47 5.76 -0.66
CA TYR A 78 6.39 5.57 0.79
C TYR A 78 5.85 4.19 1.16
N ASP A 79 4.87 3.67 0.43
CA ASP A 79 4.28 2.35 0.68
C ASP A 79 5.35 1.25 0.65
N PHE A 80 6.17 1.24 -0.40
CA PHE A 80 7.28 0.31 -0.53
C PHE A 80 8.41 0.58 0.46
N GLY A 81 8.66 1.84 0.81
CA GLY A 81 9.60 2.19 1.88
C GLY A 81 9.19 1.59 3.22
N TYR A 82 7.90 1.68 3.59
CA TYR A 82 7.41 1.04 4.81
C TYR A 82 7.48 -0.49 4.75
N LEU A 83 7.10 -1.10 3.62
CA LEU A 83 7.20 -2.55 3.47
C LEU A 83 8.64 -3.04 3.55
N LEU A 84 9.59 -2.39 2.87
CA LEU A 84 11.00 -2.74 2.97
C LEU A 84 11.51 -2.61 4.41
N LYS A 85 11.19 -1.49 5.08
CA LYS A 85 11.58 -1.29 6.48
C LYS A 85 11.07 -2.42 7.38
N ILE A 86 9.82 -2.85 7.20
CA ILE A 86 9.22 -3.94 7.97
C ILE A 86 9.87 -5.29 7.62
N LEU A 87 10.11 -5.56 6.34
CA LEU A 87 10.64 -6.83 5.85
C LEU A 87 12.13 -7.02 6.18
N THR A 88 12.89 -5.94 6.25
CA THR A 88 14.33 -5.99 6.55
C THR A 88 14.62 -5.80 8.03
N ASP A 89 13.71 -5.17 8.78
CA ASP A 89 13.93 -4.71 10.16
C ASP A 89 15.23 -3.88 10.32
N GLU A 90 15.58 -3.14 9.27
CA GLU A 90 16.81 -2.35 9.17
C GLU A 90 16.49 -0.90 8.79
N CYS A 91 17.47 -0.01 8.98
CA CYS A 91 17.40 1.32 8.39
C CYS A 91 17.28 1.23 6.87
N LEU A 92 16.41 2.05 6.28
CA LEU A 92 16.31 2.15 4.82
C LEU A 92 17.64 2.61 4.23
N PRO A 93 18.00 2.15 3.02
CA PRO A 93 19.23 2.57 2.37
C PRO A 93 19.35 4.10 2.24
N SER A 94 20.59 4.58 2.36
CA SER A 94 20.89 6.02 2.40
C SER A 94 20.89 6.66 1.01
N THR A 95 21.02 5.86 -0.04
CA THR A 95 21.02 6.31 -1.42
C THR A 95 19.82 5.75 -2.19
N LEU A 96 19.36 6.50 -3.18
CA LEU A 96 18.28 6.03 -4.06
C LEU A 96 18.68 4.75 -4.81
N GLN A 97 19.95 4.65 -5.22
CA GLN A 97 20.46 3.47 -5.93
C GLN A 97 20.32 2.21 -5.08
N GLU A 98 20.89 2.21 -3.86
CA GLU A 98 20.79 1.07 -2.94
C GLU A 98 19.34 0.74 -2.58
N PHE A 99 18.49 1.77 -2.42
CA PHE A 99 17.06 1.57 -2.20
C PHE A 99 16.40 0.85 -3.38
N THR A 100 16.66 1.29 -4.61
CA THR A 100 16.07 0.65 -5.81
C THR A 100 16.59 -0.76 -6.05
N GLU A 101 17.87 -1.02 -5.74
CA GLU A 101 18.45 -2.36 -5.80
C GLU A 101 17.75 -3.28 -4.80
N LEU A 102 17.62 -2.87 -3.53
CA LEU A 102 16.91 -3.62 -2.49
C LEU A 102 15.43 -3.82 -2.85
N LEU A 103 14.77 -2.79 -3.36
CA LEU A 103 13.39 -2.86 -3.80
C LEU A 103 13.20 -3.91 -4.89
N SER A 104 14.10 -3.97 -5.88
CA SER A 104 14.02 -4.93 -6.98
C SER A 104 14.22 -6.38 -6.53
N ILE A 105 14.89 -6.62 -5.39
CA ILE A 105 15.01 -7.95 -4.80
C ILE A 105 13.67 -8.40 -4.22
N PHE A 106 13.08 -7.58 -3.34
CA PHE A 106 11.83 -7.92 -2.65
C PHE A 106 10.60 -7.85 -3.56
N PHE A 107 10.59 -6.90 -4.50
CA PHE A 107 9.47 -6.62 -5.39
C PHE A 107 9.97 -6.55 -6.84
N PRO A 108 10.27 -7.71 -7.48
CA PRO A 108 10.93 -7.74 -8.79
C PRO A 108 10.16 -7.04 -9.91
N VAL A 109 8.82 -6.95 -9.78
CA VAL A 109 7.98 -6.27 -10.75
C VAL A 109 6.95 -5.39 -10.07
N VAL A 110 7.12 -4.08 -10.23
CA VAL A 110 6.24 -3.03 -9.70
C VAL A 110 5.71 -2.18 -10.85
N TYR A 111 4.40 -1.92 -10.84
CA TYR A 111 3.75 -0.92 -11.69
C TYR A 111 3.18 0.19 -10.82
N ASP A 112 3.75 1.38 -10.92
CA ASP A 112 3.17 2.57 -10.32
C ASP A 112 2.26 3.28 -11.33
N ILE A 113 0.95 3.26 -11.07
CA ILE A 113 -0.07 3.84 -11.95
C ILE A 113 0.18 5.33 -12.15
N LYS A 114 0.52 6.07 -11.08
CA LYS A 114 0.71 7.52 -11.15
C LYS A 114 1.92 7.86 -11.99
N LEU A 115 3.01 7.12 -11.84
CA LEU A 115 4.20 7.26 -12.70
C LEU A 115 3.85 7.02 -14.17
N VAL A 116 3.14 5.92 -14.47
CA VAL A 116 2.73 5.58 -15.84
C VAL A 116 1.85 6.67 -16.45
N LEU A 117 0.84 7.14 -15.73
CA LEU A 117 -0.05 8.21 -16.20
C LEU A 117 0.68 9.54 -16.39
N ASN A 118 1.63 9.87 -15.51
CA ASN A 118 2.47 11.04 -15.66
C ASN A 118 3.30 10.94 -16.96
N CYS A 119 3.97 9.80 -17.19
CA CYS A 119 4.76 9.59 -18.40
C CYS A 119 3.93 9.66 -19.70
N ILE A 120 2.67 9.22 -19.69
CA ILE A 120 1.82 9.17 -20.89
C ILE A 120 1.13 10.52 -21.16
N LYS A 121 0.56 11.15 -20.12
CA LYS A 121 -0.35 12.31 -20.28
C LYS A 121 -0.03 13.47 -19.34
N GLY A 122 1.12 13.48 -18.67
CA GLY A 122 1.49 14.52 -17.70
C GLY A 122 0.54 14.58 -16.50
N TYR A 123 -0.06 13.44 -16.14
CA TYR A 123 -1.02 13.36 -15.05
C TYR A 123 -0.38 13.65 -13.69
N ALA A 124 -0.99 14.57 -12.94
CA ALA A 124 -0.57 14.96 -11.59
C ALA A 124 -1.72 14.90 -10.56
N GLY A 125 -2.85 14.29 -10.91
CA GLY A 125 -4.04 14.20 -10.05
C GLY A 125 -3.98 13.06 -9.02
N SER A 126 -5.07 12.89 -8.28
CA SER A 126 -5.20 11.85 -7.25
C SER A 126 -5.78 10.54 -7.80
N LEU A 127 -5.58 9.43 -7.08
CA LEU A 127 -6.21 8.14 -7.42
C LEU A 127 -7.74 8.27 -7.53
N GLN A 128 -8.34 9.08 -6.65
CA GLN A 128 -9.77 9.30 -6.64
C GLN A 128 -10.24 9.99 -7.93
N ASP A 129 -9.52 11.00 -8.40
CA ASP A 129 -9.87 11.73 -9.62
C ASP A 129 -9.74 10.82 -10.85
N GLU A 130 -8.65 10.07 -10.98
CA GLU A 130 -8.47 9.15 -12.10
C GLU A 130 -9.52 8.04 -12.08
N SER A 131 -9.81 7.45 -10.92
CA SER A 131 -10.82 6.40 -10.81
C SER A 131 -12.21 6.88 -11.22
N LEU A 132 -12.55 8.13 -10.92
CA LEU A 132 -13.81 8.75 -11.32
C LEU A 132 -13.88 8.96 -12.84
N GLN A 133 -12.79 9.44 -13.47
CA GLN A 133 -12.72 9.62 -14.91
C GLN A 133 -12.90 8.30 -15.68
N LEU A 134 -12.44 7.20 -15.08
CA LEU A 134 -12.50 5.87 -15.66
C LEU A 134 -13.78 5.10 -15.30
N ASP A 135 -14.73 5.72 -14.59
CA ASP A 135 -15.94 5.08 -14.07
C ASP A 135 -15.64 3.80 -13.26
N VAL A 136 -14.65 3.93 -12.37
CA VAL A 136 -14.27 2.90 -11.41
C VAL A 136 -14.84 3.26 -10.04
N ARG A 137 -15.73 2.39 -9.55
CA ARG A 137 -16.38 2.59 -8.26
C ARG A 137 -15.47 2.20 -7.09
N ARG A 138 -15.42 3.06 -6.06
CA ARG A 138 -14.82 2.76 -4.76
C ARG A 138 -15.74 1.88 -3.90
N TYR A 139 -15.13 0.95 -3.17
CA TYR A 139 -15.78 0.14 -2.13
C TYR A 139 -15.01 0.29 -0.82
N GLY A 140 -15.70 0.75 0.23
CA GLY A 140 -15.10 1.12 1.51
C GLY A 140 -14.82 2.62 1.64
N ALA A 141 -14.32 3.03 2.81
CA ALA A 141 -14.01 4.43 3.10
C ALA A 141 -12.73 4.89 2.35
N PRO A 142 -12.64 6.13 1.87
CA PRO A 142 -11.37 6.69 1.39
C PRO A 142 -10.37 6.80 2.55
N HIS A 143 -9.07 6.82 2.24
CA HIS A 143 -7.99 6.91 3.24
C HIS A 143 -7.94 5.71 4.21
N GLN A 144 -8.40 4.55 3.72
CA GLN A 144 -8.20 3.25 4.36
C GLN A 144 -7.52 2.33 3.36
N ALA A 145 -6.38 1.76 3.75
CA ALA A 145 -5.50 1.02 2.84
C ALA A 145 -6.18 -0.13 2.09
N GLY A 146 -7.16 -0.82 2.71
CA GLY A 146 -7.94 -1.85 2.03
C GLY A 146 -8.76 -1.26 0.87
N SER A 147 -9.56 -0.23 1.15
CA SER A 147 -10.39 0.45 0.14
C SER A 147 -9.53 1.10 -0.96
N ASP A 148 -8.42 1.73 -0.59
CA ASP A 148 -7.50 2.38 -1.52
C ASP A 148 -6.78 1.35 -2.41
N SER A 149 -6.30 0.22 -1.86
CA SER A 149 -5.64 -0.83 -2.65
C SER A 149 -6.60 -1.51 -3.64
N LEU A 150 -7.86 -1.74 -3.26
CA LEU A 150 -8.88 -2.25 -4.16
C LEU A 150 -9.18 -1.26 -5.30
N LEU A 151 -9.28 0.04 -4.98
CA LEU A 151 -9.47 1.07 -5.99
C LEU A 151 -8.27 1.16 -6.94
N THR A 152 -7.04 1.09 -6.42
CA THR A 152 -5.78 1.04 -7.19
C THR A 152 -5.79 -0.12 -8.18
N GLY A 153 -6.08 -1.35 -7.72
CA GLY A 153 -6.13 -2.53 -8.58
C GLY A 153 -7.19 -2.41 -9.68
N ASN A 154 -8.40 -1.98 -9.34
CA ASN A 154 -9.48 -1.81 -10.32
C ASN A 154 -9.17 -0.71 -11.35
N THR A 155 -8.53 0.38 -10.90
CA THR A 155 -8.10 1.48 -11.77
C THR A 155 -7.03 1.01 -12.75
N PHE A 156 -6.02 0.28 -12.28
CA PHE A 156 -4.97 -0.30 -13.12
C PHE A 156 -5.54 -1.15 -14.26
N PHE A 157 -6.44 -2.09 -13.95
CA PHE A 157 -7.02 -2.95 -14.97
C PHE A 157 -8.04 -2.26 -15.88
N ARG A 158 -8.56 -1.09 -15.50
CA ARG A 158 -9.39 -0.25 -16.38
C ARG A 158 -8.56 0.59 -17.36
N LEU A 159 -7.30 0.88 -17.01
CA LEU A 159 -6.34 1.57 -17.88
C LEU A 159 -5.74 0.65 -18.96
N LEU A 160 -5.78 -0.68 -18.75
CA LEU A 160 -5.31 -1.70 -19.70
C LEU A 160 -6.38 -2.07 -20.73
#